data_AF-Q8IBQ4-F1
#
_entry.id   AF-Q8IBQ4-F1
#
_cell.length_a   1.000
_cell.length_b   1.000
_cell.length_c   1.000
_cell.angle_alpha   90.00
_cell.angle_beta   90.00
_cell.angle_gamma   90.00
#
_symmetry.space_group_name_H-M   'P 1'
#
loop_
_entity.id
_entity.type
_entity.pdbx_description
1 polymer ?
#
loop_
_entity_poly.entity_id
_entity_poly.type
_entity_poly.pdbx_seq_one_letter_code
_entity_poly.pdbx_strand_id
1 'polypeptide(L)'
;MIIHKKLIFLKILIVIFLFYTKYYICFFFFVNNTKWCWHKLEGKNFRVFVSRPAQKKSNQLKTKIIINKRKKEENAKSNIRKNDFKSSSQYKLIEELINEYPYKLTYTNLKDQPFILLKDKLNPKYIKGYELPFNLINPLKYELLKLIGKICDPFKPLCCYSLTPKLFIDKMFKNKPSITYNDFCYNIEYKFKFYMPSYTQIFKFEKELLWKLFMTVRNLKEVSPYTPLNDHERLNKILEDNETTLPITISKVNKDINRQGIHPSILNMFFDFLNIEKINNCLKRDNAFLKLESIKNQIKNRDFMEGIRPDYLYIMFSKNANQYYSNFNQKQYEKQFLEAINYNTTAQKIITENSIYKKKRTQFSQETKTSLMKFYDIQLPSFFKEYIKKKNQKHKEIYEKIKNMIHKKYLKRKQKREDKLAGIIHNTQSDSDAKTNANEDEKKKKKKKKKKK
;
A
#
# COMPACT_ATOMS: atom_id res chain seq x y z
N MET A 1 52.68 3.60 -20.01
CA MET A 1 51.90 2.76 -19.07
C MET A 1 51.59 3.43 -17.72
N ILE A 2 52.51 4.18 -17.10
CA ILE A 2 52.31 4.81 -15.77
C ILE A 2 51.17 5.84 -15.76
N ILE A 3 51.02 6.64 -16.81
CA ILE A 3 49.97 7.68 -16.92
C ILE A 3 48.57 7.05 -16.92
N HIS A 4 48.40 5.91 -17.59
CA HIS A 4 47.10 5.24 -17.68
C HIS A 4 46.65 4.67 -16.32
N LYS A 5 47.60 4.14 -15.53
CA LYS A 5 47.35 3.71 -14.14
C LYS A 5 46.94 4.89 -13.25
N LYS A 6 47.58 6.06 -13.38
CA LYS A 6 47.20 7.28 -12.64
C LYS A 6 45.78 7.74 -12.98
N LEU A 7 45.37 7.64 -14.24
CA LEU A 7 44.04 8.08 -14.69
C LEU A 7 42.91 7.16 -14.21
N ILE A 8 43.15 5.84 -14.17
CA ILE A 8 42.22 4.86 -13.58
C ILE A 8 42.08 5.10 -12.07
N PHE A 9 43.19 5.35 -11.37
CA PHE A 9 43.18 5.66 -9.94
C PHE A 9 42.36 6.94 -9.66
N LEU A 10 42.51 7.97 -10.50
CA LEU A 10 41.74 9.21 -10.39
C LEU A 10 40.22 8.97 -10.58
N LYS A 11 39.83 8.13 -11.55
CA LYS A 11 38.42 7.76 -11.75
C LYS A 11 37.84 7.02 -10.54
N ILE A 12 38.59 6.07 -9.97
CA ILE A 12 38.18 5.35 -8.76
C ILE A 12 38.02 6.34 -7.59
N LEU A 13 38.94 7.29 -7.45
CA LEU A 13 38.88 8.31 -6.39
C LEU A 13 37.64 9.22 -6.54
N ILE A 14 37.28 9.58 -7.77
CA ILE A 14 36.06 10.36 -8.07
C ILE A 14 34.80 9.55 -7.74
N VAL A 15 34.75 8.26 -8.10
CA VAL A 15 33.60 7.39 -7.79
C VAL A 15 33.45 7.22 -6.28
N ILE A 16 34.56 6.99 -5.55
CA ILE A 16 34.56 6.92 -4.08
C ILE A 16 34.09 8.25 -3.50
N PHE A 17 34.56 9.39 -4.01
CA PHE A 17 34.11 10.72 -3.57
C PHE A 17 32.62 10.96 -3.81
N LEU A 18 32.08 10.55 -4.96
CA LEU A 18 30.64 10.61 -5.26
C LEU A 18 29.83 9.68 -4.34
N PHE A 19 30.35 8.50 -4.04
CA PHE A 19 29.73 7.59 -3.09
C PHE A 19 29.74 8.17 -1.67
N TYR A 20 30.88 8.73 -1.26
CA TYR A 20 31.06 9.35 0.05
C TYR A 20 30.15 10.57 0.19
N THR A 21 30.07 11.46 -0.79
CA THR A 21 29.18 12.64 -0.75
C THR A 21 27.70 12.24 -0.74
N LYS A 22 27.29 11.22 -1.50
CA LYS A 22 25.91 10.70 -1.47
C LYS A 22 25.58 10.08 -0.11
N TYR A 23 26.50 9.30 0.47
CA TYR A 23 26.37 8.78 1.83
C TYR A 23 26.37 9.89 2.87
N TYR A 24 27.21 10.93 2.72
CA TYR A 24 27.30 12.07 3.63
C TYR A 24 26.03 12.91 3.59
N ILE A 25 25.42 13.12 2.41
CA ILE A 25 24.12 13.79 2.27
C ILE A 25 23.02 12.95 2.93
N CYS A 26 23.02 11.63 2.73
CA CYS A 26 22.04 10.74 3.39
C CYS A 26 22.25 10.68 4.91
N PHE A 27 23.50 10.65 5.38
CA PHE A 27 23.87 10.65 6.78
C PHE A 27 23.58 12.00 7.43
N PHE A 28 23.80 13.13 6.75
CA PHE A 28 23.34 14.43 7.23
C PHE A 28 21.82 14.56 7.16
N PHE A 29 21.12 13.91 6.24
CA PHE A 29 19.65 13.88 6.27
C PHE A 29 19.12 13.11 7.48
N PHE A 30 19.76 12.00 7.85
CA PHE A 30 19.43 11.23 9.06
C PHE A 30 19.92 11.89 10.36
N VAL A 31 21.12 12.49 10.35
CA VAL A 31 21.72 13.16 11.51
C VAL A 31 21.11 14.54 11.74
N ASN A 32 20.70 15.29 10.70
CA ASN A 32 19.96 16.52 10.91
C ASN A 32 18.55 16.24 11.42
N ASN A 33 17.90 15.14 11.01
CA ASN A 33 16.62 14.76 11.61
C ASN A 33 16.75 14.34 13.08
N THR A 34 17.87 13.72 13.47
CA THR A 34 18.12 13.40 14.89
C THR A 34 18.58 14.63 15.67
N LYS A 35 19.52 15.45 15.20
CA LYS A 35 19.94 16.71 15.86
C LYS A 35 18.81 17.74 15.96
N TRP A 36 17.85 17.77 15.03
CA TRP A 36 16.61 18.54 15.19
C TRP A 36 15.74 18.07 16.36
N CYS A 37 15.88 16.81 16.79
CA CYS A 37 15.22 16.29 17.99
C CYS A 37 16.00 16.59 19.29
N TRP A 38 17.32 16.76 19.25
CA TRP A 38 18.14 16.97 20.45
C TRP A 38 18.37 18.45 20.81
N HIS A 39 18.41 19.38 19.85
CA HIS A 39 18.59 20.81 20.18
C HIS A 39 17.39 21.49 20.86
N LYS A 40 16.27 20.79 21.08
CA LYS A 40 15.20 21.25 21.97
C LYS A 40 15.29 20.73 23.41
N LEU A 41 16.31 19.93 23.76
CA LEU A 41 16.43 19.36 25.11
C LEU A 41 17.32 20.13 26.09
N GLU A 42 17.96 21.23 25.67
CA GLU A 42 18.63 22.15 26.62
C GLU A 42 17.67 23.18 27.23
N GLY A 43 16.43 23.27 26.74
CA GLY A 43 15.37 24.04 27.37
C GLY A 43 14.56 23.19 28.33
N LYS A 44 14.90 23.23 29.63
CA LYS A 44 14.10 22.77 30.79
C LYS A 44 12.72 22.21 30.42
N ASN A 45 12.57 20.88 30.51
CA ASN A 45 11.29 20.20 30.43
C ASN A 45 10.31 20.75 31.48
N PHE A 46 9.58 21.81 31.15
CA PHE A 46 8.31 22.11 31.79
C PHE A 46 7.33 21.03 31.35
N ARG A 47 7.40 19.86 32.01
CA ARG A 47 6.24 18.98 32.07
C ARG A 47 5.19 19.78 32.81
N VAL A 48 4.29 20.41 32.06
CA VAL A 48 3.03 20.89 32.60
C VAL A 48 2.33 19.63 33.12
N PHE A 49 2.46 19.38 34.42
CA PHE A 49 1.71 18.34 35.10
C PHE A 49 0.26 18.77 35.10
N VAL A 50 -0.45 18.50 34.01
CA VAL A 50 -1.90 18.60 34.00
C VAL A 50 -2.39 17.59 35.01
N SER A 51 -3.22 18.03 35.96
CA SER A 51 -3.70 17.17 37.05
C SER A 51 -4.28 15.86 36.48
N ARG A 52 -4.11 14.74 37.21
CA ARG A 52 -4.66 13.42 36.82
C ARG A 52 -6.12 13.45 36.31
N PRO A 53 -7.03 14.32 36.81
CA PRO A 53 -8.36 14.50 36.25
C PRO A 53 -8.38 14.98 34.79
N ALA A 54 -7.51 15.91 34.40
CA ALA A 54 -7.46 16.46 33.04
C ALA A 54 -6.92 15.44 32.02
N GLN A 55 -5.93 14.63 32.41
CA GLN A 55 -5.48 13.48 31.60
C GLN A 55 -6.58 12.42 31.43
N LYS A 56 -7.35 12.13 32.48
CA LYS A 56 -8.52 11.24 32.37
C LYS A 56 -9.57 11.82 31.40
N LYS A 57 -9.88 13.12 31.48
CA LYS A 57 -10.81 13.79 30.55
C LYS A 57 -10.33 13.73 29.09
N SER A 58 -9.06 14.00 28.80
CA SER A 58 -8.55 13.97 27.42
C SER A 58 -8.51 12.56 26.81
N ASN A 59 -8.18 11.54 27.62
CA ASN A 59 -8.23 10.15 27.17
C ASN A 59 -9.67 9.66 26.96
N GLN A 60 -10.62 10.10 27.79
CA GLN A 60 -12.06 9.85 27.57
C GLN A 60 -12.57 10.53 26.28
N LEU A 61 -12.09 11.73 25.95
CA LEU A 61 -12.43 12.39 24.69
C LEU A 61 -11.85 11.66 23.47
N LYS A 62 -10.58 11.25 23.52
CA LYS A 62 -9.94 10.47 22.43
C LYS A 62 -10.63 9.12 22.19
N THR A 63 -10.98 8.40 23.26
CA THR A 63 -11.69 7.13 23.15
C THR A 63 -13.11 7.30 22.61
N LYS A 64 -13.84 8.36 23.04
CA LYS A 64 -15.15 8.72 22.47
C LYS A 64 -15.07 8.99 20.95
N ILE A 65 -14.04 9.69 20.47
CA ILE A 65 -13.84 9.96 19.04
C ILE A 65 -13.64 8.66 18.24
N ILE A 66 -12.81 7.74 18.74
CA ILE A 66 -12.52 6.46 18.08
C ILE A 66 -13.78 5.58 18.04
N ILE A 67 -14.52 5.49 19.14
CA ILE A 67 -15.77 4.74 19.22
C ILE A 67 -16.81 5.32 18.25
N ASN A 68 -16.94 6.63 18.16
CA ASN A 68 -17.87 7.27 17.20
C ASN A 68 -17.48 7.01 15.75
N LYS A 69 -16.19 6.99 15.40
CA LYS A 69 -15.75 6.67 14.03
C LYS A 69 -16.06 5.22 13.66
N ARG A 70 -15.78 4.26 14.55
CA ARG A 70 -16.13 2.84 14.34
C ARG A 70 -17.64 2.63 14.26
N LYS A 71 -18.42 3.24 15.17
CA LYS A 71 -19.89 3.19 15.11
C LYS A 71 -20.44 3.81 13.83
N LYS A 72 -19.86 4.91 13.31
CA LYS A 72 -20.24 5.45 12.00
C LYS A 72 -19.95 4.47 10.86
N GLU A 73 -18.79 3.82 10.87
CA GLU A 73 -18.42 2.81 9.85
C GLU A 73 -19.30 1.55 9.94
N GLU A 74 -19.63 1.08 11.15
CA GLU A 74 -20.54 -0.05 11.39
C GLU A 74 -21.99 0.32 11.05
N ASN A 75 -22.46 1.50 11.42
CA ASN A 75 -23.80 1.97 11.06
C ASN A 75 -23.94 2.09 9.54
N ALA A 76 -22.93 2.61 8.85
CA ALA A 76 -22.91 2.64 7.39
C ALA A 76 -22.98 1.22 6.80
N LYS A 77 -22.22 0.26 7.33
CA LYS A 77 -22.32 -1.16 6.93
C LYS A 77 -23.68 -1.79 7.24
N SER A 78 -24.30 -1.45 8.38
CA SER A 78 -25.57 -2.03 8.83
C SER A 78 -26.77 -1.47 8.09
N ASN A 79 -26.78 -0.17 7.77
CA ASN A 79 -27.82 0.47 6.95
C ASN A 79 -27.80 -0.11 5.53
N ILE A 80 -26.63 -0.43 5.00
CA ILE A 80 -26.49 -1.11 3.70
C ILE A 80 -27.09 -2.53 3.74
N ARG A 81 -26.94 -3.27 4.85
CA ARG A 81 -27.50 -4.63 4.99
C ARG A 81 -29.01 -4.67 5.18
N LYS A 82 -29.62 -3.60 5.71
CA LYS A 82 -31.07 -3.55 5.99
C LYS A 82 -31.93 -3.13 4.80
N ASN A 83 -31.34 -2.49 3.80
CA ASN A 83 -32.05 -2.28 2.55
C ASN A 83 -32.01 -3.60 1.79
N ASP A 84 -33.07 -4.39 1.89
CA ASP A 84 -33.34 -5.54 1.02
C ASP A 84 -33.59 -5.02 -0.40
N PHE A 85 -32.51 -4.55 -1.04
CA PHE A 85 -32.55 -3.87 -2.32
C PHE A 85 -33.21 -4.73 -3.39
N LYS A 86 -33.13 -6.06 -3.30
CA LYS A 86 -33.84 -7.02 -4.17
C LYS A 86 -35.36 -6.79 -4.23
N SER A 87 -35.95 -6.23 -3.17
CA SER A 87 -37.39 -5.89 -3.11
C SER A 87 -37.69 -4.45 -3.57
N SER A 88 -36.67 -3.63 -3.81
CA SER A 88 -36.84 -2.22 -4.15
C SER A 88 -37.33 -2.04 -5.59
N SER A 89 -38.08 -0.96 -5.83
CA SER A 89 -38.49 -0.56 -7.20
C SER A 89 -37.29 -0.34 -8.13
N GLN A 90 -36.15 0.11 -7.58
CA GLN A 90 -34.91 0.28 -8.35
C GLN A 90 -34.38 -1.04 -8.90
N TYR A 91 -34.51 -2.14 -8.16
CA TYR A 91 -34.07 -3.46 -8.63
C TYR A 91 -34.89 -3.93 -9.83
N LYS A 92 -36.22 -3.78 -9.78
CA LYS A 92 -37.11 -4.13 -10.91
C LYS A 92 -36.82 -3.29 -12.15
N LEU A 93 -36.64 -1.98 -11.98
CA LEU A 93 -36.25 -1.08 -13.08
C LEU A 93 -34.91 -1.50 -13.72
N ILE A 94 -33.94 -1.95 -12.91
CA ILE A 94 -32.66 -2.45 -13.39
C ILE A 94 -32.84 -3.76 -14.17
N GLU A 95 -33.64 -4.71 -13.68
CA GLU A 95 -33.92 -5.97 -14.38
C GLU A 95 -34.61 -5.71 -15.74
N GLU A 96 -35.61 -4.83 -15.78
CA GLU A 96 -36.33 -4.46 -17.00
C GLU A 96 -35.43 -3.80 -18.06
N LEU A 97 -34.47 -2.97 -17.64
CA LEU A 97 -33.49 -2.34 -18.55
C LEU A 97 -32.48 -3.33 -19.14
N ILE A 98 -32.31 -4.52 -18.56
CA ILE A 98 -31.31 -5.53 -18.98
C ILE A 98 -31.88 -6.51 -20.03
N ASN A 99 -33.16 -6.41 -20.39
CA ASN A 99 -33.94 -7.37 -21.18
C ASN A 99 -33.41 -7.79 -22.58
N GLU A 100 -32.28 -7.26 -23.07
CA GLU A 100 -31.67 -7.70 -24.34
C GLU A 100 -30.69 -8.90 -24.22
N TYR A 101 -30.54 -9.53 -23.05
CA TYR A 101 -29.55 -10.61 -22.83
C TYR A 101 -30.20 -11.96 -22.49
N PRO A 102 -30.12 -12.95 -23.39
CA PRO A 102 -29.22 -14.06 -23.08
C PRO A 102 -28.49 -14.61 -24.32
N TYR A 103 -27.15 -14.61 -24.28
CA TYR A 103 -26.35 -15.36 -25.25
C TYR A 103 -26.28 -16.84 -24.84
N LYS A 104 -26.58 -17.76 -25.77
CA LYS A 104 -26.28 -19.19 -25.61
C LYS A 104 -24.87 -19.44 -26.13
N LEU A 105 -23.97 -19.96 -25.28
CA LEU A 105 -22.66 -20.47 -25.72
C LEU A 105 -22.81 -21.95 -26.08
N THR A 106 -22.10 -22.39 -27.11
CA THR A 106 -21.97 -23.81 -27.44
C THR A 106 -21.18 -24.52 -26.33
N TYR A 107 -21.67 -25.69 -25.91
CA TYR A 107 -21.03 -26.48 -24.87
C TYR A 107 -19.76 -27.13 -25.45
N THR A 108 -18.59 -26.89 -24.85
CA THR A 108 -17.40 -27.71 -25.08
C THR A 108 -16.77 -28.05 -23.74
N ASN A 109 -16.39 -29.31 -23.55
CA ASN A 109 -15.70 -29.79 -22.36
C ASN A 109 -14.28 -29.21 -22.32
N LEU A 110 -14.10 -28.08 -21.63
CA LEU A 110 -12.82 -27.38 -21.49
C LEU A 110 -12.00 -27.83 -20.28
N LYS A 111 -12.57 -28.64 -19.38
CA LYS A 111 -11.90 -29.09 -18.14
C LYS A 111 -10.60 -29.86 -18.40
N ASP A 112 -10.49 -30.53 -19.54
CA ASP A 112 -9.38 -31.44 -19.81
C ASP A 112 -8.17 -30.78 -20.50
N GLN A 113 -8.29 -29.57 -21.03
CA GLN A 113 -7.19 -28.88 -21.73
C GLN A 113 -7.17 -27.36 -21.51
N PRO A 114 -6.64 -26.88 -20.36
CA PRO A 114 -6.51 -25.44 -20.11
C PRO A 114 -5.51 -24.74 -21.05
N PHE A 115 -4.58 -25.51 -21.65
CA PHE A 115 -3.51 -25.02 -22.51
C PHE A 115 -3.43 -25.89 -23.76
N ILE A 116 -3.82 -25.37 -24.91
CA ILE A 116 -3.48 -25.97 -26.22
C ILE A 116 -2.24 -25.24 -26.73
N LEU A 117 -1.35 -25.98 -27.38
CA LEU A 117 -0.17 -25.46 -28.08
C LEU A 117 -0.40 -25.59 -29.61
N LEU A 118 -0.44 -24.48 -30.35
CA LEU A 118 -0.20 -24.36 -31.78
C LEU A 118 1.08 -25.16 -32.07
N LYS A 119 1.10 -25.89 -33.18
CA LYS A 119 2.26 -26.73 -33.50
C LYS A 119 3.40 -25.92 -34.15
N ASP A 120 3.06 -24.82 -34.83
CA ASP A 120 4.02 -24.14 -35.71
C ASP A 120 4.85 -23.06 -35.01
N LYS A 121 6.10 -22.91 -35.46
CA LYS A 121 6.98 -21.80 -35.07
C LYS A 121 6.54 -20.52 -35.78
N LEU A 122 6.42 -19.43 -35.04
CA LEU A 122 6.15 -18.11 -35.63
C LEU A 122 7.38 -17.60 -36.35
N ASN A 123 7.20 -17.12 -37.59
CA ASN A 123 8.29 -16.54 -38.36
C ASN A 123 8.52 -15.07 -37.90
N PRO A 124 9.73 -14.71 -37.40
CA PRO A 124 10.00 -13.39 -36.85
C PRO A 124 9.81 -12.25 -37.86
N LYS A 125 9.86 -12.53 -39.17
CA LYS A 125 9.68 -11.51 -40.24
C LYS A 125 8.30 -10.84 -40.22
N TYR A 126 7.27 -11.51 -39.72
CA TYR A 126 5.91 -10.97 -39.68
C TYR A 126 5.59 -10.21 -38.38
N ILE A 127 6.48 -10.27 -37.38
CA ILE A 127 6.28 -9.61 -36.10
C ILE A 127 6.61 -8.12 -36.29
N LYS A 128 5.58 -7.27 -36.25
CA LYS A 128 5.73 -5.81 -36.38
C LYS A 128 5.21 -5.13 -35.13
N GLY A 129 6.04 -4.32 -34.49
CA GLY A 129 5.69 -3.53 -33.32
C GLY A 129 6.70 -3.66 -32.18
N TYR A 130 6.60 -2.77 -31.21
CA TYR A 130 7.49 -2.74 -30.03
C TYR A 130 6.95 -3.58 -28.88
N GLU A 131 5.64 -3.77 -28.81
CA GLU A 131 4.96 -4.41 -27.70
C GLU A 131 3.94 -5.46 -28.15
N LEU A 132 3.57 -6.38 -27.26
CA LEU A 132 2.49 -7.35 -27.50
C LEU A 132 1.19 -6.60 -27.88
N PRO A 133 0.40 -7.08 -28.85
CA PRO A 133 0.49 -8.38 -29.53
C PRO A 133 1.22 -8.32 -30.89
N PHE A 134 2.08 -7.31 -31.12
CA PHE A 134 2.82 -7.11 -32.39
C PHE A 134 1.92 -7.11 -33.64
N ASN A 135 0.77 -6.45 -33.55
CA ASN A 135 -0.23 -6.33 -34.63
C ASN A 135 -0.81 -7.66 -35.16
N LEU A 136 -0.61 -8.80 -34.47
CA LEU A 136 -1.19 -10.09 -34.90
C LEU A 136 -2.58 -10.38 -34.33
N ILE A 137 -3.04 -9.59 -33.35
CA ILE A 137 -4.38 -9.72 -32.77
C ILE A 137 -5.17 -8.45 -33.11
N ASN A 138 -6.45 -8.61 -33.42
CA ASN A 138 -7.36 -7.48 -33.60
C ASN A 138 -7.28 -6.53 -32.38
N PRO A 139 -6.99 -5.23 -32.58
CA PRO A 139 -6.83 -4.27 -31.48
C PRO A 139 -7.99 -4.27 -30.49
N LEU A 140 -9.23 -4.29 -30.98
CA LEU A 140 -10.41 -4.30 -30.11
C LEU A 140 -10.48 -5.59 -29.27
N LYS A 141 -10.26 -6.74 -29.90
CA LYS A 141 -10.27 -8.03 -29.21
C LYS A 141 -9.18 -8.07 -28.13
N TYR A 142 -8.03 -7.49 -28.42
CA TYR A 142 -6.93 -7.36 -27.47
C TYR A 142 -7.24 -6.43 -26.30
N GLU A 143 -7.84 -5.25 -26.55
CA GLU A 143 -8.26 -4.35 -25.48
C GLU A 143 -9.34 -4.96 -24.57
N LEU A 144 -10.29 -5.70 -25.15
CA LEU A 144 -11.29 -6.45 -24.40
C LEU A 144 -10.65 -7.58 -23.58
N LEU A 145 -9.67 -8.29 -24.13
CA LEU A 145 -8.90 -9.28 -23.38
C LEU A 145 -8.24 -8.64 -22.15
N LYS A 146 -7.58 -7.48 -22.31
CA LYS A 146 -6.94 -6.73 -21.22
C LYS A 146 -7.93 -6.33 -20.13
N LEU A 147 -9.10 -5.82 -20.50
CA LEU A 147 -10.17 -5.50 -19.57
C LEU A 147 -10.63 -6.74 -18.81
N ILE A 148 -11.00 -7.78 -19.54
CA ILE A 148 -11.53 -9.04 -18.99
C ILE A 148 -10.55 -9.67 -18.01
N GLY A 149 -9.26 -9.74 -18.35
CA GLY A 149 -8.22 -10.30 -17.49
C GLY A 149 -7.95 -9.50 -16.21
N LYS A 150 -8.36 -8.22 -16.13
CA LYS A 150 -8.24 -7.38 -14.91
C LYS A 150 -9.47 -7.46 -14.01
N ILE A 151 -10.66 -7.58 -14.60
CA ILE A 151 -11.94 -7.61 -13.88
C ILE A 151 -12.24 -8.99 -13.30
N CYS A 152 -11.89 -10.05 -14.03
CA CYS A 152 -12.11 -11.44 -13.64
C CYS A 152 -11.39 -11.84 -12.34
N ASP A 153 -11.84 -12.93 -11.72
CA ASP A 153 -11.34 -13.37 -10.42
C ASP A 153 -9.90 -13.91 -10.55
N PRO A 154 -8.92 -13.36 -9.81
CA PRO A 154 -7.53 -13.71 -10.01
C PRO A 154 -7.17 -15.08 -9.41
N PHE A 155 -6.66 -16.00 -10.23
CA PHE A 155 -5.96 -17.21 -9.80
C PHE A 155 -4.46 -17.02 -9.92
N LYS A 156 -3.90 -16.43 -8.87
CA LYS A 156 -2.50 -16.02 -8.87
C LYS A 156 -1.58 -17.25 -8.93
N PRO A 157 -0.46 -17.16 -9.67
CA PRO A 157 0.02 -16.01 -10.46
C PRO A 157 -0.32 -16.07 -11.96
N LEU A 158 -1.05 -17.10 -12.42
CA LEU A 158 -1.07 -17.49 -13.83
C LEU A 158 -2.29 -16.97 -14.60
N CYS A 159 -3.48 -17.12 -14.04
CA CYS A 159 -4.70 -16.94 -14.82
C CYS A 159 -5.84 -16.33 -14.01
N CYS A 160 -6.98 -16.10 -14.63
CA CYS A 160 -8.22 -15.73 -13.97
C CYS A 160 -9.36 -16.69 -14.31
N TYR A 161 -10.33 -16.73 -13.39
CA TYR A 161 -11.61 -17.43 -13.51
C TYR A 161 -12.74 -16.44 -13.82
N SER A 162 -13.97 -16.92 -13.83
CA SER A 162 -15.19 -16.15 -14.07
C SER A 162 -15.30 -15.00 -13.09
N LEU A 163 -15.92 -13.91 -13.53
CA LEU A 163 -16.15 -12.72 -12.72
C LEU A 163 -17.23 -12.99 -11.66
N THR A 164 -16.86 -13.00 -10.38
CA THR A 164 -17.86 -13.01 -9.31
C THR A 164 -18.27 -11.57 -8.98
N PRO A 165 -19.56 -11.17 -9.17
CA PRO A 165 -20.00 -9.78 -8.95
C PRO A 165 -19.59 -9.22 -7.58
N LYS A 166 -19.74 -10.03 -6.52
CA LYS A 166 -19.40 -9.63 -5.15
C LYS A 166 -17.90 -9.34 -4.99
N LEU A 167 -17.04 -10.25 -5.44
CA LEU A 167 -15.58 -10.08 -5.34
C LEU A 167 -15.09 -8.89 -6.15
N PHE A 168 -15.62 -8.71 -7.37
CA PHE A 168 -15.29 -7.56 -8.21
C PHE A 168 -15.68 -6.23 -7.55
N ILE A 169 -16.91 -6.12 -7.06
CA ILE A 169 -17.41 -4.88 -6.43
C ILE A 169 -16.64 -4.59 -5.14
N ASP A 170 -16.34 -5.60 -4.31
CA ASP A 170 -15.52 -5.44 -3.11
C ASP A 170 -14.11 -4.96 -3.47
N LYS A 171 -13.49 -5.53 -4.51
CA LYS A 171 -12.17 -5.13 -5.00
C LYS A 171 -12.17 -3.70 -5.54
N MET A 172 -13.26 -3.29 -6.20
CA MET A 172 -13.40 -2.02 -6.88
C MET A 172 -13.75 -0.86 -5.95
N PHE A 173 -14.75 -1.03 -5.10
CA PHE A 173 -15.23 0.00 -4.20
C PHE A 173 -14.55 -0.03 -2.82
N LYS A 174 -13.96 -1.17 -2.44
CA LYS A 174 -13.48 -1.44 -1.07
C LYS A 174 -14.63 -1.27 -0.07
N ASN A 175 -14.62 -0.17 0.69
CA ASN A 175 -15.67 0.19 1.66
C ASN A 175 -16.42 1.47 1.25
N LYS A 176 -16.15 2.05 0.07
CA LYS A 176 -16.82 3.27 -0.38
C LYS A 176 -18.19 2.95 -1.00
N PRO A 177 -19.24 3.77 -0.77
CA PRO A 177 -20.53 3.61 -1.43
C PRO A 177 -20.53 4.08 -2.88
N SER A 178 -19.63 5.01 -3.23
CA SER A 178 -19.46 5.53 -4.58
C SER A 178 -17.98 5.78 -4.89
N ILE A 179 -17.64 5.75 -6.18
CA ILE A 179 -16.30 6.08 -6.69
C ILE A 179 -16.42 7.01 -7.89
N THR A 180 -15.43 7.87 -8.06
CA THR A 180 -15.33 8.74 -9.25
C THR A 180 -14.73 7.98 -10.43
N TYR A 181 -14.87 8.52 -11.65
CA TYR A 181 -14.23 7.98 -12.85
C TYR A 181 -12.71 7.84 -12.70
N ASN A 182 -12.03 8.84 -12.11
CA ASN A 182 -10.59 8.77 -11.86
C ASN A 182 -10.21 7.66 -10.87
N ASP A 183 -10.98 7.50 -9.79
CA ASP A 183 -10.81 6.39 -8.84
C ASP A 183 -11.02 5.03 -9.53
N PHE A 184 -11.99 4.96 -10.44
CA PHE A 184 -12.30 3.78 -11.24
C PHE A 184 -11.12 3.40 -12.16
N CYS A 185 -10.63 4.32 -12.98
CA CYS A 185 -9.49 4.07 -13.86
C CYS A 185 -8.25 3.70 -13.06
N TYR A 186 -7.98 4.41 -11.97
CA TYR A 186 -6.85 4.11 -11.09
C TYR A 186 -6.91 2.68 -10.52
N ASN A 187 -8.10 2.22 -10.13
CA ASN A 187 -8.26 0.87 -9.61
C ASN A 187 -8.04 -0.20 -10.68
N ILE A 188 -8.61 -0.04 -11.88
CA ILE A 188 -8.49 -1.02 -12.96
C ILE A 188 -7.07 -1.06 -13.54
N GLU A 189 -6.49 0.09 -13.83
CA GLU A 189 -5.19 0.17 -14.51
C GLU A 189 -4.03 -0.15 -13.56
N TYR A 190 -4.00 0.49 -12.38
CA TYR A 190 -2.85 0.44 -11.48
C TYR A 190 -3.00 -0.55 -10.33
N LYS A 191 -4.19 -0.68 -9.72
CA LYS A 191 -4.37 -1.60 -8.59
C LYS A 191 -4.62 -3.04 -9.03
N PHE A 192 -5.38 -3.25 -10.09
CA PHE A 192 -5.76 -4.59 -10.54
C PHE A 192 -4.68 -5.13 -11.48
N LYS A 193 -4.12 -6.28 -11.10
CA LYS A 193 -3.19 -7.01 -11.98
C LYS A 193 -4.00 -7.75 -13.04
N PHE A 194 -3.53 -7.68 -14.28
CA PHE A 194 -3.99 -8.53 -15.35
C PHE A 194 -3.58 -9.98 -15.10
N TYR A 195 -4.51 -10.90 -15.33
CA TYR A 195 -4.26 -12.33 -15.42
C TYR A 195 -4.97 -12.88 -16.64
N MET A 196 -4.31 -13.78 -17.35
CA MET A 196 -4.86 -14.38 -18.55
C MET A 196 -6.11 -15.22 -18.22
N PRO A 197 -7.27 -15.05 -18.89
CA PRO A 197 -8.40 -15.95 -18.71
C PRO A 197 -7.97 -17.40 -18.93
N SER A 198 -8.41 -18.36 -18.11
CA SER A 198 -7.98 -19.77 -18.23
C SER A 198 -8.86 -20.56 -19.19
N TYR A 199 -10.13 -20.73 -18.89
CA TYR A 199 -11.12 -21.47 -19.70
C TYR A 199 -11.97 -20.48 -20.49
N THR A 200 -11.60 -20.26 -21.75
CA THR A 200 -12.37 -19.43 -22.68
C THR A 200 -12.28 -20.03 -24.05
N GLN A 201 -13.40 -20.15 -24.76
CA GLN A 201 -13.39 -20.56 -26.16
C GLN A 201 -12.91 -19.41 -27.04
N ILE A 202 -13.27 -18.18 -26.70
CA ILE A 202 -13.08 -17.01 -27.57
C ILE A 202 -11.61 -16.56 -27.64
N PHE A 203 -10.91 -16.60 -26.51
CA PHE A 203 -9.50 -16.21 -26.41
C PHE A 203 -8.55 -17.41 -26.48
N LYS A 204 -9.02 -18.58 -26.90
CA LYS A 204 -8.24 -19.83 -26.83
C LYS A 204 -6.91 -19.71 -27.57
N PHE A 205 -6.94 -19.19 -28.81
CA PHE A 205 -5.76 -19.06 -29.66
C PHE A 205 -4.91 -17.82 -29.30
N GLU A 206 -5.54 -16.72 -28.87
CA GLU A 206 -4.86 -15.47 -28.53
C GLU A 206 -3.90 -15.64 -27.35
N LYS A 207 -4.29 -16.39 -26.32
CA LYS A 207 -3.45 -16.63 -25.13
C LYS A 207 -2.11 -17.22 -25.53
N GLU A 208 -2.19 -18.23 -26.37
CA GLU A 208 -1.05 -19.01 -26.78
C GLU A 208 -0.19 -18.27 -27.81
N LEU A 209 -0.84 -17.57 -28.73
CA LEU A 209 -0.17 -16.65 -29.66
C LEU A 209 0.65 -15.61 -28.89
N LEU A 210 0.12 -15.04 -27.80
CA LEU A 210 0.85 -14.08 -26.97
C LEU A 210 2.09 -14.70 -26.29
N TRP A 211 1.99 -15.93 -25.80
CA TRP A 211 3.12 -16.64 -25.19
C TRP A 211 4.19 -16.98 -26.21
N LYS A 212 3.79 -17.48 -27.38
CA LYS A 212 4.71 -17.76 -28.48
C LYS A 212 5.38 -16.51 -28.99
N LEU A 213 4.64 -15.42 -29.21
CA LEU A 213 5.21 -14.13 -29.60
C LEU A 213 6.25 -13.64 -28.60
N PHE A 214 5.93 -13.75 -27.30
CA PHE A 214 6.87 -13.36 -26.24
C PHE A 214 8.17 -14.15 -26.30
N MET A 215 8.08 -15.47 -26.52
CA MET A 215 9.24 -16.36 -26.63
C MET A 215 10.03 -16.14 -27.93
N THR A 216 9.35 -16.03 -29.07
CA THR A 216 9.97 -15.84 -30.39
C THR A 216 10.76 -14.53 -30.46
N VAL A 217 10.21 -13.41 -29.97
CA VAL A 217 10.91 -12.11 -29.99
C VAL A 217 12.16 -12.11 -29.12
N ARG A 218 12.21 -12.95 -28.08
CA ARG A 218 13.31 -13.06 -27.13
C ARG A 218 14.22 -14.26 -27.40
N ASN A 219 14.01 -14.99 -28.50
CA ASN A 219 14.73 -16.21 -28.86
C ASN A 219 14.75 -17.29 -27.75
N LEU A 220 13.66 -17.40 -26.97
CA LEU A 220 13.54 -18.36 -25.88
C LEU A 220 13.04 -19.71 -26.38
N LYS A 221 13.63 -20.79 -25.88
CA LYS A 221 13.19 -22.18 -26.05
C LYS A 221 12.29 -22.58 -24.89
N GLU A 222 11.14 -23.16 -25.21
CA GLU A 222 10.25 -23.73 -24.20
C GLU A 222 10.78 -25.08 -23.70
N VAL A 223 10.83 -25.24 -22.39
CA VAL A 223 11.33 -26.43 -21.71
C VAL A 223 10.37 -26.82 -20.58
N SER A 224 10.29 -28.12 -20.29
CA SER A 224 9.58 -28.64 -19.11
C SER A 224 10.11 -27.99 -17.81
N PRO A 225 9.23 -27.62 -16.87
CA PRO A 225 9.65 -27.08 -15.58
C PRO A 225 10.34 -28.11 -14.68
N TYR A 226 10.06 -29.39 -14.90
CA TYR A 226 10.63 -30.50 -14.13
C TYR A 226 11.64 -31.27 -14.98
N THR A 227 12.61 -31.86 -14.29
CA THR A 227 13.48 -32.89 -14.86
C THR A 227 12.66 -34.04 -15.48
N PRO A 228 13.19 -34.73 -16.52
CA PRO A 228 12.52 -35.87 -17.13
C PRO A 228 12.21 -36.96 -16.10
N LEU A 229 11.21 -37.81 -16.37
CA LEU A 229 10.78 -38.89 -15.46
C LEU A 229 11.89 -39.85 -15.03
N ASN A 230 12.98 -39.91 -15.79
CA ASN A 230 14.13 -40.78 -15.54
C ASN A 230 15.07 -40.24 -14.45
N ASP A 231 14.95 -38.96 -14.06
CA ASP A 231 15.69 -38.42 -12.92
C ASP A 231 14.96 -38.77 -11.61
N HIS A 232 15.62 -39.55 -10.76
CA HIS A 232 15.09 -39.99 -9.47
C HIS A 232 14.74 -38.82 -8.52
N GLU A 233 15.36 -37.66 -8.73
CA GLU A 233 15.05 -36.42 -8.03
C GLU A 233 14.31 -35.48 -8.99
N ARG A 234 12.99 -35.35 -8.83
CA ARG A 234 12.20 -34.31 -9.52
C ARG A 234 12.59 -32.93 -8.99
N LEU A 235 13.70 -32.40 -9.49
CA LEU A 235 14.17 -31.07 -9.18
C LEU A 235 13.56 -30.07 -10.18
N ASN A 236 13.37 -28.82 -9.73
CA ASN A 236 13.11 -27.72 -10.64
C ASN A 236 14.32 -27.58 -11.56
N LYS A 237 14.11 -27.67 -12.88
CA LYS A 237 15.21 -27.52 -13.84
C LYS A 237 15.87 -26.14 -13.68
N ILE A 238 17.20 -26.11 -13.56
CA ILE A 238 17.97 -24.87 -13.69
C ILE A 238 17.88 -24.44 -15.15
N LEU A 239 17.38 -23.24 -15.39
CA LEU A 239 17.17 -22.74 -16.75
C LEU A 239 18.43 -22.06 -17.27
N GLU A 240 18.81 -22.41 -18.50
CA GLU A 240 19.81 -21.65 -19.27
C GLU A 240 19.24 -20.29 -19.69
N ASP A 241 20.10 -19.35 -20.08
CA ASP A 241 19.70 -17.97 -20.48
C ASP A 241 18.68 -17.94 -21.63
N ASN A 242 18.75 -18.93 -22.53
CA ASN A 242 17.86 -19.07 -23.68
C ASN A 242 16.65 -19.98 -23.41
N GLU A 243 16.49 -20.50 -22.20
CA GLU A 243 15.40 -21.42 -21.84
C GLU A 243 14.33 -20.74 -20.99
N THR A 244 13.09 -21.18 -21.16
CA THR A 244 12.00 -20.74 -20.31
C THR A 244 10.93 -21.81 -20.15
N THR A 245 10.14 -21.69 -19.10
CA THR A 245 9.02 -22.61 -18.83
C THR A 245 7.71 -21.87 -19.05
N LEU A 246 6.67 -22.62 -19.45
CA LEU A 246 5.35 -22.04 -19.70
C LEU A 246 4.81 -21.19 -18.53
N PRO A 247 4.88 -21.62 -17.25
CA PRO A 247 4.42 -20.79 -16.12
C PRO A 247 5.19 -19.46 -15.98
N ILE A 248 6.50 -19.46 -16.26
CA ILE A 248 7.32 -18.25 -16.24
C ILE A 248 6.92 -17.33 -17.39
N THR A 249 6.75 -17.86 -18.60
CA THR A 249 6.29 -17.11 -19.77
C THR A 249 4.92 -16.48 -19.51
N ILE A 250 3.95 -17.23 -19.00
CA ILE A 250 2.62 -16.71 -18.63
C ILE A 250 2.73 -15.55 -17.64
N SER A 251 3.54 -15.71 -16.59
CA SER A 251 3.76 -14.67 -15.57
C SER A 251 4.41 -13.41 -16.16
N LYS A 252 5.38 -13.56 -17.07
CA LYS A 252 6.04 -12.45 -17.76
C LYS A 252 5.09 -11.74 -18.73
N VAL A 253 4.32 -12.49 -19.53
CA VAL A 253 3.31 -11.96 -20.44
C VAL A 253 2.23 -11.21 -19.69
N ASN A 254 1.73 -11.75 -18.57
CA ASN A 254 0.76 -11.05 -17.72
C ASN A 254 1.31 -9.71 -17.20
N LYS A 255 2.60 -9.65 -16.83
CA LYS A 255 3.26 -8.42 -16.39
C LYS A 255 3.41 -7.41 -17.53
N ASP A 256 3.82 -7.86 -18.72
CA ASP A 256 3.98 -7.00 -19.89
C ASP A 256 2.61 -6.40 -20.29
N ILE A 257 1.57 -7.22 -20.40
CA ILE A 257 0.20 -6.75 -20.68
C ILE A 257 -0.28 -5.76 -19.61
N ASN A 258 0.02 -6.01 -18.34
CA ASN A 258 -0.37 -5.11 -17.25
C ASN A 258 0.31 -3.73 -17.33
N ARG A 259 1.48 -3.60 -17.97
CA ARG A 259 2.19 -2.32 -18.13
C ARG A 259 1.58 -1.44 -19.23
N GLN A 260 0.91 -2.04 -20.21
CA GLN A 260 0.34 -1.33 -21.36
C GLN A 260 -0.90 -0.50 -20.99
N GLY A 261 -1.59 -0.85 -19.90
CA GLY A 261 -2.89 -0.24 -19.57
C GLY A 261 -4.01 -0.70 -20.52
N ILE A 262 -5.17 -0.07 -20.38
CA ILE A 262 -6.34 -0.33 -21.23
C ILE A 262 -6.65 0.93 -22.02
N HIS A 263 -7.10 0.78 -23.25
CA HIS A 263 -7.54 1.90 -24.06
C HIS A 263 -8.65 2.72 -23.37
N PRO A 264 -8.56 4.06 -23.34
CA PRO A 264 -9.50 4.93 -22.60
C PRO A 264 -10.96 4.75 -23.03
N SER A 265 -11.25 4.53 -24.32
CA SER A 265 -12.62 4.28 -24.78
C SER A 265 -13.23 3.02 -24.18
N ILE A 266 -12.41 1.99 -23.96
CA ILE A 266 -12.86 0.72 -23.39
C ILE A 266 -13.09 0.87 -21.89
N LEU A 267 -12.27 1.69 -21.20
CA LEU A 267 -12.52 2.09 -19.82
C LEU A 267 -13.80 2.90 -19.67
N ASN A 268 -14.03 3.89 -20.54
CA ASN A 268 -15.27 4.67 -20.58
C ASN A 268 -16.48 3.77 -20.83
N MET A 269 -16.41 2.89 -21.83
CA MET A 269 -17.47 1.93 -22.14
C MET A 269 -17.80 1.03 -20.94
N PHE A 270 -16.79 0.54 -20.23
CA PHE A 270 -17.03 -0.28 -19.04
C PHE A 270 -17.54 0.53 -17.85
N PHE A 271 -17.12 1.78 -17.70
CA PHE A 271 -17.66 2.69 -16.69
C PHE A 271 -19.13 2.99 -16.93
N ASP A 272 -19.49 3.40 -18.15
CA ASP A 272 -20.86 3.68 -18.58
C ASP A 272 -21.74 2.43 -18.49
N PHE A 273 -21.16 1.27 -18.83
CA PHE A 273 -21.82 -0.01 -18.64
C PHE A 273 -22.24 -0.21 -17.17
N LEU A 274 -21.39 0.07 -16.19
CA LEU A 274 -21.78 -0.07 -14.78
C LEU A 274 -22.67 1.09 -14.29
N ASN A 275 -22.61 2.25 -14.92
CA ASN A 275 -23.29 3.48 -14.50
C ASN A 275 -24.74 3.56 -15.01
N ILE A 276 -25.65 2.81 -14.38
CA ILE A 276 -27.07 2.74 -14.78
C ILE A 276 -27.76 4.11 -14.69
N GLU A 277 -27.53 4.87 -13.62
CA GLU A 277 -28.18 6.17 -13.37
C GLU A 277 -27.65 7.29 -14.27
N LYS A 278 -26.59 7.03 -15.06
CA LYS A 278 -25.91 8.03 -15.91
C LYS A 278 -25.50 9.29 -15.13
N ILE A 279 -25.06 9.13 -13.87
CA ILE A 279 -24.53 10.25 -13.09
C ILE A 279 -23.15 10.62 -13.62
N ASN A 280 -22.91 11.91 -13.89
CA ASN A 280 -21.64 12.41 -14.38
C ASN A 280 -20.47 11.99 -13.47
N ASN A 281 -19.55 11.19 -14.02
CA ASN A 281 -18.27 10.78 -13.43
C ASN A 281 -18.37 10.09 -12.05
N CYS A 282 -19.53 9.60 -11.64
CA CYS A 282 -19.71 8.91 -10.36
C CYS A 282 -20.43 7.58 -10.54
N LEU A 283 -19.85 6.51 -10.00
CA LEU A 283 -20.42 5.17 -10.00
C LEU A 283 -20.88 4.80 -8.59
N LYS A 284 -22.12 4.32 -8.45
CA LYS A 284 -22.67 3.80 -7.19
C LYS A 284 -22.43 2.30 -7.06
N ARG A 285 -22.06 1.86 -5.85
CA ARG A 285 -21.72 0.47 -5.53
C ARG A 285 -22.88 -0.49 -5.76
N ASP A 286 -24.05 -0.14 -5.22
CA ASP A 286 -25.21 -1.04 -5.21
C ASP A 286 -25.72 -1.26 -6.64
N ASN A 287 -25.91 -0.19 -7.42
CA ASN A 287 -26.33 -0.27 -8.82
C ASN A 287 -25.37 -1.12 -9.67
N ALA A 288 -24.06 -0.90 -9.53
CA ALA A 288 -23.06 -1.67 -10.26
C ALA A 288 -23.09 -3.17 -9.87
N PHE A 289 -23.26 -3.47 -8.57
CA PHE A 289 -23.39 -4.85 -8.08
C PHE A 289 -24.62 -5.54 -8.67
N LEU A 290 -25.75 -4.87 -8.69
CA LEU A 290 -27.03 -5.42 -9.13
C LEU A 290 -27.07 -5.67 -10.62
N LYS A 291 -26.50 -4.76 -11.43
CA LYS A 291 -26.37 -5.01 -12.87
C LYS A 291 -25.63 -6.31 -13.14
N LEU A 292 -24.49 -6.51 -12.46
CA LEU A 292 -23.69 -7.72 -12.60
C LEU A 292 -24.40 -8.96 -12.00
N GLU A 293 -25.12 -8.83 -10.89
CA GLU A 293 -25.89 -9.93 -10.29
C GLU A 293 -27.06 -10.35 -11.19
N SER A 294 -27.81 -9.40 -11.75
CA SER A 294 -28.90 -9.64 -12.70
C SER A 294 -28.41 -10.40 -13.94
N ILE A 295 -27.33 -9.92 -14.56
CA ILE A 295 -26.73 -10.58 -15.72
C ILE A 295 -26.27 -11.99 -15.36
N LYS A 296 -25.61 -12.16 -14.20
CA LYS A 296 -25.19 -13.48 -13.72
C LYS A 296 -26.37 -14.45 -13.59
N ASN A 297 -27.52 -13.98 -13.12
CA ASN A 297 -28.71 -14.82 -12.91
C ASN A 297 -29.43 -15.18 -14.21
N GLN A 298 -29.32 -14.35 -15.26
CA GLN A 298 -29.95 -14.59 -16.56
C GLN A 298 -29.20 -15.60 -17.45
N ILE A 299 -27.95 -15.95 -17.11
CA ILE A 299 -27.14 -16.90 -17.89
C ILE A 299 -27.66 -18.34 -17.69
N LYS A 300 -28.21 -18.93 -18.77
CA LYS A 300 -28.86 -20.25 -18.74
C LYS A 300 -27.92 -21.46 -18.59
N ASN A 301 -26.65 -21.34 -18.99
CA ASN A 301 -25.67 -22.46 -19.02
C ASN A 301 -24.46 -22.19 -18.10
N ARG A 302 -24.72 -21.85 -16.83
CA ARG A 302 -23.68 -21.52 -15.85
C ARG A 302 -23.38 -22.72 -14.96
N ASP A 303 -22.11 -23.04 -14.74
CA ASP A 303 -21.73 -24.11 -13.80
C ASP A 303 -22.12 -23.73 -12.36
N PHE A 304 -22.28 -24.73 -11.49
CA PHE A 304 -22.58 -24.50 -10.08
C PHE A 304 -21.50 -23.60 -9.43
N MET A 305 -21.93 -22.54 -8.74
CA MET A 305 -21.08 -21.50 -8.15
C MET A 305 -20.22 -20.66 -9.12
N GLU A 306 -20.34 -20.85 -10.43
CA GLU A 306 -19.56 -20.08 -11.39
C GLU A 306 -20.01 -18.61 -11.45
N GLY A 307 -19.08 -17.67 -11.66
CA GLY A 307 -19.39 -16.27 -11.96
C GLY A 307 -19.85 -16.06 -13.41
N ILE A 308 -19.68 -14.85 -13.92
CA ILE A 308 -19.86 -14.55 -15.34
C ILE A 308 -18.60 -15.00 -16.09
N ARG A 309 -18.74 -15.97 -17.01
CA ARG A 309 -17.61 -16.48 -17.80
C ARG A 309 -16.97 -15.38 -18.65
N PRO A 310 -15.64 -15.37 -18.83
CA PRO A 310 -14.98 -14.38 -19.67
C PRO A 310 -15.51 -14.34 -21.12
N ASP A 311 -15.96 -15.48 -21.66
CA ASP A 311 -16.59 -15.54 -22.98
C ASP A 311 -17.89 -14.70 -23.04
N TYR A 312 -18.75 -14.81 -22.02
CA TYR A 312 -19.97 -14.00 -21.94
C TYR A 312 -19.65 -12.51 -21.84
N LEU A 313 -18.61 -12.15 -21.08
CA LEU A 313 -18.15 -10.76 -20.98
C LEU A 313 -17.69 -10.23 -22.33
N TYR A 314 -16.95 -11.02 -23.11
CA TYR A 314 -16.54 -10.60 -24.45
C TYR A 314 -17.74 -10.37 -25.36
N ILE A 315 -18.68 -11.33 -25.42
CA ILE A 315 -19.85 -11.20 -26.30
C ILE A 315 -20.66 -9.97 -25.89
N MET A 316 -20.86 -9.78 -24.58
CA MET A 316 -21.57 -8.64 -24.00
C MET A 316 -20.94 -7.29 -24.36
N PHE A 317 -19.61 -7.19 -24.33
CA PHE A 317 -18.92 -5.94 -24.58
C PHE A 317 -18.59 -5.70 -26.06
N SER A 318 -18.50 -6.73 -26.89
CA SER A 318 -17.98 -6.61 -28.27
C SER A 318 -18.70 -5.55 -29.11
N LYS A 319 -20.04 -5.50 -29.06
CA LYS A 319 -20.86 -4.52 -29.80
C LYS A 319 -20.62 -3.09 -29.32
N ASN A 320 -20.69 -2.87 -27.99
CA ASN A 320 -20.51 -1.54 -27.41
C ASN A 320 -19.05 -1.07 -27.54
N ALA A 321 -18.09 -1.97 -27.39
CA ALA A 321 -16.68 -1.69 -27.54
C ALA A 321 -16.35 -1.18 -28.94
N ASN A 322 -16.91 -1.81 -29.99
CA ASN A 322 -16.77 -1.32 -31.36
C ASN A 322 -17.25 0.13 -31.51
N GLN A 323 -18.45 0.44 -30.99
CA GLN A 323 -19.01 1.80 -31.07
C GLN A 323 -18.13 2.84 -30.36
N TYR A 324 -17.70 2.55 -29.13
CA TYR A 324 -16.85 3.46 -28.35
C TYR A 324 -15.45 3.62 -28.95
N TYR A 325 -14.91 2.55 -29.54
CA TYR A 325 -13.60 2.58 -30.19
C TYR A 325 -13.65 3.39 -31.49
N SER A 326 -14.68 3.20 -32.34
CA SER A 326 -14.86 3.96 -33.58
C SER A 326 -15.12 5.45 -33.35
N ASN A 327 -15.82 5.80 -32.27
CA ASN A 327 -16.14 7.20 -31.94
C ASN A 327 -15.02 7.90 -31.14
N PHE A 328 -13.88 7.26 -30.94
CA PHE A 328 -12.82 7.82 -30.11
C PHE A 328 -12.07 8.97 -30.80
N ASN A 329 -12.15 10.16 -30.22
CA ASN A 329 -11.38 11.31 -30.67
C ASN A 329 -9.97 11.31 -30.03
N GLN A 330 -9.00 10.71 -30.72
CA GLN A 330 -7.62 10.62 -30.26
C GLN A 330 -6.98 11.99 -29.99
N LYS A 331 -7.16 12.97 -30.89
CA LYS A 331 -6.55 14.31 -30.77
C LYS A 331 -7.04 15.05 -29.52
N GLN A 332 -8.33 14.94 -29.23
CA GLN A 332 -8.92 15.56 -28.03
C GLN A 332 -8.42 14.89 -26.76
N TYR A 333 -8.30 13.56 -26.76
CA TYR A 333 -7.77 12.82 -25.63
C TYR A 333 -6.30 13.18 -25.34
N GLU A 334 -5.46 13.26 -26.38
CA GLU A 334 -4.05 13.66 -26.24
C GLU A 334 -3.92 15.07 -25.64
N LYS A 335 -4.76 16.02 -26.09
CA LYS A 335 -4.80 17.36 -25.51
C LYS A 335 -5.15 17.34 -24.02
N GLN A 336 -6.22 16.64 -23.63
CA GLN A 336 -6.64 16.51 -22.23
C GLN A 336 -5.57 15.85 -21.37
N PHE A 337 -4.89 14.84 -21.92
CA PHE A 337 -3.80 14.13 -21.25
C PHE A 337 -2.60 15.05 -21.00
N LEU A 338 -2.18 15.84 -21.98
CA LEU A 338 -1.10 16.82 -21.84
C LEU A 338 -1.45 17.91 -20.84
N GLU A 339 -2.69 18.41 -20.86
CA GLU A 339 -3.19 19.36 -19.87
C GLU A 339 -3.13 18.78 -18.44
N ALA A 340 -3.52 17.52 -18.26
CA ALA A 340 -3.44 16.83 -16.97
C ALA A 340 -1.99 16.65 -16.49
N ILE A 341 -1.06 16.32 -17.38
CA ILE A 341 0.38 16.26 -17.06
C ILE A 341 0.91 17.64 -16.65
N ASN A 342 0.58 18.68 -17.41
CA ASN A 342 0.98 20.05 -17.10
C ASN A 342 0.44 20.52 -15.75
N TYR A 343 -0.81 20.18 -15.44
CA TYR A 343 -1.40 20.45 -14.14
C TYR A 343 -0.66 19.70 -13.01
N ASN A 344 -0.37 18.41 -13.18
CA ASN A 344 0.33 17.63 -12.16
C ASN A 344 1.77 18.12 -11.94
N THR A 345 2.48 18.49 -13.01
CA THR A 345 3.85 19.01 -12.91
C THR A 345 3.89 20.38 -12.23
N THR A 346 2.95 21.28 -12.54
CA THR A 346 2.84 22.58 -11.85
C THR A 346 2.47 22.42 -10.39
N ALA A 347 1.52 21.55 -10.06
CA ALA A 347 1.17 21.23 -8.67
C ALA A 347 2.38 20.68 -7.87
N GLN A 348 3.16 19.77 -8.47
CA GLN A 348 4.38 19.25 -7.84
C GLN A 348 5.43 20.36 -7.65
N LYS A 349 5.65 21.23 -8.64
CA LYS A 349 6.54 22.40 -8.51
C LYS A 349 6.14 23.29 -7.34
N ILE A 350 4.86 23.66 -7.24
CA ILE A 350 4.33 24.47 -6.13
C ILE A 350 4.57 23.80 -4.77
N ILE A 351 4.36 22.47 -4.67
CA ILE A 351 4.63 21.72 -3.42
C ILE A 351 6.12 21.80 -3.07
N THR A 352 7.01 21.60 -4.05
CA THR A 352 8.46 21.65 -3.83
C THR A 352 8.94 23.06 -3.44
N GLU A 353 8.46 24.11 -4.10
CA GLU A 353 8.77 25.51 -3.79
C GLU A 353 8.28 25.90 -2.40
N ASN A 354 7.06 25.51 -2.04
CA ASN A 354 6.53 25.70 -0.69
C ASN A 354 7.38 24.99 0.38
N SER A 355 7.92 23.81 0.07
CA SER A 355 8.81 23.09 0.98
C SER A 355 10.15 23.83 1.15
N ILE A 356 10.70 24.41 0.08
CA ILE A 356 11.94 25.20 0.09
C ILE A 356 11.71 26.51 0.85
N TYR A 357 10.61 27.20 0.59
CA TYR A 357 10.23 28.43 1.27
C TYR A 357 10.11 28.22 2.79
N LYS A 358 9.44 27.13 3.23
CA LYS A 358 9.36 26.79 4.66
C LYS A 358 10.74 26.62 5.29
N LYS A 359 11.69 25.98 4.61
CA LYS A 359 13.08 25.84 5.08
C LYS A 359 13.79 27.20 5.18
N LYS A 360 13.72 28.02 4.12
CA LYS A 360 14.32 29.37 4.10
C LYS A 360 13.76 30.25 5.22
N ARG A 361 12.44 30.21 5.44
CA ARG A 361 11.78 30.94 6.53
C ARG A 361 12.25 30.48 7.91
N THR A 362 12.43 29.18 8.13
CA THR A 362 12.96 28.68 9.41
C THR A 362 14.40 29.11 9.63
N GLN A 363 15.24 29.09 8.60
CA GLN A 363 16.61 29.54 8.68
C GLN A 363 16.68 31.04 8.98
N PHE A 364 15.94 31.87 8.22
CA PHE A 364 15.85 33.31 8.45
C PHE A 364 15.36 33.64 9.87
N SER A 365 14.38 32.90 10.39
CA SER A 365 13.90 33.09 11.77
C SER A 365 14.95 32.73 12.83
N GLN A 366 15.80 31.74 12.58
CA GLN A 366 16.91 31.39 13.47
C GLN A 366 18.00 32.45 13.43
N GLU A 367 18.39 32.89 12.24
CA GLU A 367 19.39 33.94 12.03
C GLU A 367 18.96 35.25 12.71
N THR A 368 17.72 35.69 12.48
CA THR A 368 17.16 36.88 13.14
C THR A 368 17.08 36.73 14.65
N LYS A 369 16.66 35.56 15.17
CA LYS A 369 16.67 35.30 16.63
C LYS A 369 18.09 35.36 17.20
N THR A 370 19.08 34.79 16.52
CA THR A 370 20.49 34.85 16.98
C THR A 370 21.02 36.28 16.96
N SER A 371 20.70 37.06 15.93
CA SER A 371 21.08 38.47 15.84
C SER A 371 20.42 39.31 16.93
N LEU A 372 19.13 39.09 17.21
CA LEU A 372 18.43 39.76 18.31
C LEU A 372 19.03 39.40 19.66
N MET A 373 19.32 38.11 19.91
CA MET A 373 19.93 37.68 21.18
C MET A 373 21.29 38.34 21.43
N LYS A 374 22.11 38.59 20.39
CA LYS A 374 23.36 39.34 20.53
C LYS A 374 23.18 40.75 21.10
N PHE A 375 22.08 41.44 20.78
CA PHE A 375 21.78 42.76 21.36
C PHE A 375 21.37 42.69 22.83
N TYR A 376 20.80 41.56 23.27
CA TYR A 376 20.38 41.32 24.64
C TYR A 376 21.42 40.55 25.48
N ASP A 377 22.61 40.29 24.95
CA ASP A 377 23.70 39.63 25.68
C ASP A 377 24.23 40.59 26.75
N ILE A 378 23.54 40.62 27.89
CA ILE A 378 23.97 41.32 29.09
C ILE A 378 25.13 40.53 29.70
N GLN A 379 26.24 41.19 30.01
CA GLN A 379 27.30 40.57 30.79
C GLN A 379 26.75 40.18 32.16
N LEU A 380 26.53 38.87 32.37
CA LEU A 380 26.03 38.35 33.64
C LEU A 380 26.99 38.74 34.78
N PRO A 381 26.49 39.37 35.86
CA PRO A 381 27.30 39.71 37.02
C PRO A 381 28.06 38.49 37.58
N SER A 382 29.26 38.71 38.10
CA SER A 382 30.15 37.66 38.62
C SER A 382 29.46 36.77 39.67
N PHE A 383 28.69 37.36 40.59
CA PHE A 383 27.94 36.64 41.63
C PHE A 383 26.96 35.62 41.04
N PHE A 384 26.36 35.91 39.88
CA PHE A 384 25.39 35.01 39.25
C PHE A 384 26.10 33.81 38.63
N LYS A 385 27.31 34.00 38.08
CA LYS A 385 28.16 32.90 37.61
C LYS A 385 28.53 31.97 38.77
N GLU A 386 28.85 32.52 39.94
CA GLU A 386 29.11 31.71 41.16
C GLU A 386 27.86 30.98 41.66
N TYR A 387 26.70 31.64 41.65
CA TYR A 387 25.43 31.03 42.01
C TYR A 387 25.10 29.84 41.12
N ILE A 388 25.28 29.97 39.79
CA ILE A 388 25.10 28.88 38.84
C ILE A 388 26.09 27.75 39.13
N LYS A 389 27.37 28.04 39.42
CA LYS A 389 28.37 27.02 39.78
C LYS A 389 27.95 26.26 41.04
N LYS A 390 27.56 26.95 42.12
CA LYS A 390 27.08 26.32 43.37
C LYS A 390 25.82 25.48 43.14
N LYS A 391 24.90 25.97 42.30
CA LYS A 391 23.68 25.23 41.94
C LYS A 391 24.01 23.95 41.16
N ASN A 392 24.93 24.03 40.20
CA ASN A 392 25.38 22.88 39.42
C ASN A 392 26.12 21.86 40.31
N GLN A 393 26.92 22.30 41.28
CA GLN A 393 27.53 21.43 42.30
C GLN A 393 26.48 20.70 43.14
N LYS A 394 25.47 21.42 43.69
CA LYS A 394 24.34 20.78 44.40
C LYS A 394 23.61 19.77 43.52
N HIS A 395 23.39 20.06 42.24
CA HIS A 395 22.77 19.11 41.32
C HIS A 395 23.62 17.85 41.13
N LYS A 396 24.95 17.97 41.03
CA LYS A 396 25.87 16.82 40.98
C LYS A 396 25.80 15.98 42.26
N GLU A 397 25.83 16.61 43.45
CA GLU A 397 25.71 15.91 44.74
C GLU A 397 24.39 15.14 44.87
N ILE A 398 23.27 15.73 44.44
CA ILE A 398 21.96 15.05 44.42
C ILE A 398 22.01 13.84 43.48
N TYR A 399 22.60 14.00 42.31
CA TYR A 399 22.73 12.92 41.33
C TYR A 399 23.58 11.75 41.86
N GLU A 400 24.68 12.05 42.56
CA GLU A 400 25.52 11.06 43.23
C GLU A 400 24.79 10.34 44.37
N LYS A 401 24.04 11.06 45.21
CA LYS A 401 23.22 10.44 46.26
C LYS A 401 22.19 9.47 45.67
N ILE A 402 21.53 9.85 44.58
CA ILE A 402 20.58 8.99 43.87
C ILE A 402 21.29 7.75 43.31
N LYS A 403 22.45 7.93 42.68
CA LYS A 403 23.25 6.82 42.13
C LYS A 403 23.68 5.84 43.23
N ASN A 404 24.16 6.33 44.36
CA ASN A 404 24.56 5.52 45.52
C ASN A 404 23.37 4.75 46.12
N MET A 405 22.19 5.37 46.20
CA MET A 405 20.97 4.71 46.68
C MET A 405 20.54 3.57 45.76
N ILE A 406 20.58 3.78 44.43
CA ILE A 406 20.28 2.75 43.43
C ILE A 406 21.29 1.61 43.54
N HIS A 407 22.58 1.93 43.69
CA HIS A 407 23.64 0.94 43.81
C HIS A 407 23.52 0.10 45.09
N LYS A 408 23.27 0.71 46.26
CA LYS A 408 23.01 -0.03 47.51
C LYS A 408 21.79 -0.95 47.41
N LYS A 409 20.70 -0.50 46.76
CA LYS A 409 19.52 -1.36 46.50
C LYS A 409 19.86 -2.54 45.60
N TYR A 410 20.68 -2.33 44.58
CA TYR A 410 21.16 -3.40 43.70
C TYR A 410 22.02 -4.41 44.46
N LEU A 411 23.00 -3.96 45.26
CA LEU A 411 23.86 -4.84 46.07
C LEU A 411 23.05 -5.69 47.05
N LYS A 412 22.10 -5.12 47.78
CA LYS A 412 21.21 -5.88 48.69
C LYS A 412 20.40 -6.96 47.95
N ARG A 413 19.99 -6.69 46.70
CA ARG A 413 19.27 -7.68 45.87
C ARG A 413 20.20 -8.76 45.34
N LYS A 414 21.44 -8.41 45.01
CA LYS A 414 22.47 -9.35 44.59
C LYS A 414 22.84 -10.30 45.74
N GLN A 415 23.13 -9.76 46.91
CA GLN A 415 23.45 -10.53 48.12
C GLN A 415 22.30 -11.48 48.48
N LYS A 416 21.04 -11.01 48.49
CA LYS A 416 19.86 -11.89 48.69
C LYS A 416 19.72 -13.02 47.67
N ARG A 417 20.25 -12.86 46.44
CA ARG A 417 20.26 -13.94 45.44
C ARG A 417 21.41 -14.91 45.70
N GLU A 418 22.58 -14.39 46.04
CA GLU A 418 23.76 -15.17 46.43
C GLU A 418 23.48 -16.00 47.70
N ASP A 419 22.88 -15.41 48.74
CA ASP A 419 22.49 -16.10 49.99
C ASP A 419 21.46 -17.23 49.71
N LYS A 420 20.49 -16.98 48.83
CA LYS A 420 19.52 -17.99 48.39
C LYS A 420 20.16 -19.15 47.62
N LEU A 421 21.17 -18.85 46.79
CA LEU A 421 21.92 -19.85 46.03
C LEU A 421 22.86 -20.66 46.94
N ALA A 422 23.43 -20.03 47.98
CA ALA A 422 24.28 -20.67 48.97
C ALA A 422 23.52 -21.48 50.04
N GLY A 423 22.18 -21.55 49.96
CA GLY A 423 21.36 -22.27 50.93
C GLY A 423 21.30 -21.63 52.33
N ILE A 424 21.77 -20.39 52.49
CA ILE A 424 21.70 -19.66 53.75
C ILE A 424 20.25 -19.16 53.92
N ILE A 425 19.41 -20.01 54.51
CA ILE A 425 18.09 -19.61 54.98
C ILE A 425 18.31 -18.82 56.26
N HIS A 426 18.43 -17.50 56.15
CA HIS A 426 18.14 -16.65 57.30
C HIS A 426 16.69 -16.91 57.69
N ASN A 427 16.49 -17.62 58.80
CA ASN A 427 15.20 -17.69 59.47
C ASN A 427 14.69 -16.26 59.60
N THR A 428 13.61 -16.03 58.88
CA THR A 428 12.98 -14.75 58.71
C THR A 428 12.37 -14.41 60.06
N GLN A 429 13.13 -13.72 60.90
CA GLN A 429 12.57 -12.84 61.93
C GLN A 429 11.83 -11.72 61.22
N SER A 430 10.64 -12.09 60.79
CA SER A 430 9.44 -11.30 60.85
C SER A 430 9.31 -10.75 62.28
N ASP A 431 9.96 -9.62 62.58
CA ASP A 431 9.55 -8.78 63.72
C ASP A 431 10.05 -7.32 63.75
N SER A 432 10.57 -6.77 62.63
CA SER A 432 10.90 -5.33 62.57
C SER A 432 10.11 -4.49 61.56
N ASP A 433 9.40 -5.09 60.61
CA ASP A 433 8.62 -4.31 59.62
C ASP A 433 7.17 -4.05 60.05
N ALA A 434 6.71 -4.64 61.16
CA ALA A 434 5.43 -4.28 61.77
C ALA A 434 5.50 -2.99 62.63
N LYS A 435 6.68 -2.63 63.18
CA LYS A 435 6.81 -1.44 64.06
C LYS A 435 7.01 -0.12 63.30
N THR A 436 7.40 -0.13 62.02
CA THR A 436 7.53 1.11 61.23
C THR A 436 6.22 1.55 60.58
N ASN A 437 5.33 0.63 60.21
CA ASN A 437 4.03 0.99 59.63
C ASN A 437 3.03 1.53 60.67
N ALA A 438 3.09 1.06 61.92
CA ALA A 438 2.27 1.63 63.01
C ALA A 438 2.61 3.12 63.28
N ASN A 439 3.89 3.50 63.15
CA ASN A 439 4.35 4.87 63.40
C ASN A 439 4.02 5.88 62.28
N GLU A 440 3.87 5.44 61.01
CA GLU A 440 3.44 6.33 59.93
C GLU A 440 1.94 6.61 59.95
N ASP A 441 1.12 5.64 60.34
CA ASP A 441 -0.33 5.82 60.43
C ASP A 441 -0.75 6.70 61.62
N GLU A 442 -0.01 6.68 62.74
CA GLU A 442 -0.20 7.66 63.81
C GLU A 442 0.18 9.09 63.40
N LYS A 443 1.26 9.28 62.64
CA LYS A 443 1.64 10.62 62.13
C LYS A 443 0.65 11.17 61.10
N LYS A 444 0.03 10.32 60.27
CA LYS A 444 -1.04 10.74 59.35
C LYS A 444 -2.34 11.06 60.08
N LYS A 445 -2.70 10.32 61.16
CA LYS A 445 -3.86 10.65 62.00
C LYS A 445 -3.66 11.96 62.78
N LYS A 446 -2.46 12.24 63.32
CA LYS A 446 -2.15 13.53 63.97
C LYS A 446 -2.19 14.73 63.00
N LYS A 447 -1.74 14.58 61.75
CA LYS A 447 -1.85 15.65 60.73
C LYS A 447 -3.29 15.90 60.26
N LYS A 448 -4.18 14.91 60.29
CA LYS A 448 -5.61 15.13 59.99
C LYS A 448 -6.38 15.79 61.14
N LYS A 449 -6.03 15.51 62.41
CA LYS A 449 -6.65 16.20 63.57
C LYS A 449 -6.28 17.69 63.67
N LYS A 450 -5.06 18.08 63.29
CA LYS A 450 -4.63 19.51 63.26
C LYS A 450 -5.24 20.37 62.15
N LYS A 451 -6.05 19.81 61.25
CA LYS A 451 -6.77 20.58 60.21
C LYS A 451 -8.27 20.74 60.50
N LYS A 452 -8.76 20.24 61.64
CA LYS A 452 -10.17 20.35 62.05
C LYS A 452 -10.38 21.09 63.39
N LYS A 453 -9.30 21.60 63.98
CA LYS A 453 -9.34 22.78 64.85
C LYS A 453 -8.71 23.91 64.04
#